data_AF-A0A2E8B5A4-F1
#
_entry.id   AF-A0A2E8B5A4-F1
#
_cell.length_a   1.000
_cell.length_b   1.000
_cell.length_c   1.000
_cell.angle_alpha   90.00
_cell.angle_beta   90.00
_cell.angle_gamma   90.00
#
_symmetry.space_group_name_H-M   'P 1'
#
loop_
_entity.id
_entity.type
_entity.pdbx_description
1 polymer ?
#
loop_
_entity_poly.entity_id
_entity_poly.type
_entity_poly.pdbx_seq_one_letter_code
_entity_poly.pdbx_strand_id
1 'polypeptide(L)'
;MEGLVLELQRDALDSNIRITDLLRKALLVSRKLKIKDIEEWLNFELNGYMNTTVPEYRQVRGELKALNPYNGWIPVMLSSEWQEKLCYTYLNVSVSQISNLLETSEGGYFKFKYPGDLSNMIMQLMGQNFQPELHITLHQLVKILDTVRTKVMEFALDLESRGILGQGITFTKYEQQLAQSITYNTINIENMENSQIQQANDDSSQNR
;
A
#
# COMPACT_ATOMS: atom_id res chain seq x y z
N MET A 1 14.12 29.16 -5.89
CA MET A 1 14.04 27.97 -5.04
C MET A 1 12.89 27.15 -5.56
N GLU A 2 13.15 25.89 -5.88
CA GLU A 2 12.12 24.95 -6.37
C GLU A 2 11.11 24.67 -5.25
N GLY A 3 9.86 24.36 -5.61
CA GLY A 3 8.81 24.06 -4.64
C GLY A 3 8.98 22.65 -4.07
N LEU A 4 8.69 22.46 -2.77
CA LEU A 4 8.81 21.15 -2.11
C LEU A 4 8.00 20.05 -2.81
N VAL A 5 6.87 20.41 -3.45
CA VAL A 5 6.03 19.47 -4.21
C VAL A 5 6.74 18.99 -5.47
N LEU A 6 7.43 19.88 -6.20
CA LEU A 6 8.20 19.50 -7.40
C LEU A 6 9.39 18.61 -7.04
N GLU A 7 10.06 18.90 -5.92
CA GLU A 7 11.11 18.01 -5.40
C GLU A 7 10.55 16.63 -5.04
N LEU A 8 9.35 16.56 -4.46
CA LEU A 8 8.71 15.29 -4.13
C LEU A 8 8.38 14.48 -5.39
N GLN A 9 7.91 15.14 -6.47
CA GLN A 9 7.68 14.48 -7.75
C GLN A 9 8.98 13.95 -8.37
N ARG A 10 10.04 14.76 -8.38
CA ARG A 10 11.36 14.34 -8.88
C ARG A 10 11.87 13.11 -8.15
N ASP A 11 11.79 13.10 -6.83
CA ASP A 11 12.22 11.96 -6.02
C ASP A 11 11.33 10.73 -6.21
N ALA A 12 10.03 10.92 -6.50
CA ALA A 12 9.13 9.82 -6.80
C ALA A 12 9.50 9.11 -8.11
N LEU A 13 9.93 9.89 -9.12
CA LEU A 13 10.41 9.38 -10.42
C LEU A 13 11.80 8.73 -10.35
N ASP A 14 12.63 9.11 -9.37
CA ASP A 14 13.95 8.52 -9.18
C ASP A 14 13.88 7.18 -8.44
N SER A 15 14.17 6.10 -9.16
CA SER A 15 14.21 4.73 -8.63
C SER A 15 15.36 4.49 -7.63
N ASN A 16 16.38 5.37 -7.59
CA ASN A 16 17.49 5.26 -6.65
C ASN A 16 17.13 5.78 -5.25
N ILE A 17 16.08 6.60 -5.13
CA ILE A 17 15.62 7.10 -3.83
C ILE A 17 14.94 5.97 -3.07
N ARG A 18 15.35 5.75 -1.82
CA ARG A 18 14.71 4.77 -0.94
C ARG A 18 13.27 5.20 -0.67
N ILE A 19 12.34 4.24 -0.75
CA ILE A 19 10.92 4.48 -0.51
C ILE A 19 10.65 5.10 0.88
N THR A 20 11.44 4.74 1.88
CA THR A 20 11.34 5.33 3.23
C THR A 20 11.66 6.82 3.25
N ASP A 21 12.61 7.27 2.43
CA ASP A 21 13.01 8.68 2.37
C ASP A 21 11.99 9.49 1.58
N LEU A 22 11.45 8.91 0.51
CA LEU A 22 10.31 9.46 -0.22
C LEU A 22 9.08 9.67 0.69
N LEU A 23 8.70 8.66 1.48
CA LEU A 23 7.58 8.75 2.42
C LEU A 23 7.82 9.78 3.53
N ARG A 24 9.06 9.91 4.04
CA ARG A 24 9.40 10.96 5.03
C ARG A 24 9.28 12.36 4.43
N LYS A 25 9.68 12.55 3.17
CA LYS A 25 9.49 13.81 2.46
C LYS A 25 8.00 14.10 2.24
N ALA A 26 7.21 13.11 1.83
CA ALA A 26 5.76 13.23 1.72
C ALA A 26 5.11 13.58 3.07
N LEU A 27 5.59 13.01 4.18
CA LEU A 27 5.10 13.29 5.54
C LEU A 27 5.40 14.73 5.97
N LEU A 28 6.55 15.26 5.58
CA LEU A 28 6.87 16.66 5.79
C LEU A 28 5.91 17.58 5.04
N VAL A 29 5.59 17.26 3.78
CA VAL A 29 4.63 18.00 2.95
C VAL A 29 3.24 17.94 3.58
N SER A 30 2.73 16.76 3.89
CA SER A 30 1.38 16.57 4.45
C SER A 30 1.20 17.30 5.79
N ARG A 31 2.20 17.26 6.68
CA ARG A 31 2.19 17.99 7.95
C ARG A 31 2.18 19.51 7.78
N LYS A 32 2.96 20.03 6.82
CA LYS A 32 3.00 21.47 6.56
C LYS A 32 1.70 21.99 5.95
N LEU A 33 1.04 21.17 5.14
CA LEU A 33 -0.28 21.46 4.58
C LEU A 33 -1.44 21.13 5.54
N LYS A 34 -1.16 20.40 6.63
CA LYS A 34 -2.10 19.90 7.65
C LYS A 34 -3.15 18.93 7.09
N ILE A 35 -2.74 18.08 6.16
CA ILE A 35 -3.58 17.04 5.55
C ILE A 35 -3.50 15.78 6.41
N LYS A 36 -4.47 15.61 7.33
CA LYS A 36 -4.45 14.55 8.33
C LYS A 36 -4.55 13.14 7.73
N ASP A 37 -5.41 12.95 6.74
CA ASP A 37 -5.66 11.62 6.15
C ASP A 37 -4.38 11.05 5.49
N ILE A 38 -3.65 11.91 4.76
CA ILE A 38 -2.37 11.55 4.16
C ILE A 38 -1.29 11.36 5.23
N GLU A 39 -1.24 12.20 6.27
CA GLU A 39 -0.33 12.00 7.40
C GLU A 39 -0.54 10.63 8.07
N GLU A 40 -1.79 10.25 8.32
CA GLU A 40 -2.13 8.97 8.95
C GLU A 40 -1.73 7.79 8.06
N TRP A 41 -2.10 7.82 6.78
CA TRP A 41 -1.68 6.80 5.81
C TRP A 41 -0.15 6.65 5.73
N LEU A 42 0.59 7.76 5.64
CA LEU A 42 2.06 7.75 5.62
C LEU A 42 2.65 7.15 6.90
N ASN A 43 2.06 7.43 8.05
CA ASN A 43 2.49 6.84 9.31
C ASN A 43 2.24 5.33 9.35
N PHE A 44 1.13 4.83 8.80
CA PHE A 44 0.89 3.39 8.69
C PHE A 44 1.85 2.72 7.71
N GLU A 45 2.16 3.35 6.59
CA GLU A 45 3.15 2.85 5.64
C GLU A 45 4.56 2.74 6.28
N LEU A 46 4.95 3.75 7.07
CA LEU A 46 6.27 3.80 7.74
C LEU A 46 6.38 2.88 8.97
N ASN A 47 5.32 2.70 9.74
CA ASN A 47 5.36 1.98 11.02
C ASN A 47 4.65 0.62 11.00
N GLY A 48 3.91 0.31 9.93
CA GLY A 48 3.03 -0.84 9.84
C GLY A 48 1.59 -0.53 10.26
N TYR A 49 0.68 -1.43 9.87
CA TYR A 49 -0.75 -1.34 10.11
C TYR A 49 -1.11 -2.16 11.36
N MET A 50 -1.15 -1.51 12.52
CA MET A 50 -1.50 -2.14 13.79
C MET A 50 -2.96 -1.86 14.14
N ASN A 51 -3.78 -2.92 14.28
CA ASN A 51 -5.20 -2.82 14.66
C ASN A 51 -6.03 -1.86 13.80
N THR A 52 -5.65 -1.71 12.53
CA THR A 52 -6.32 -0.82 11.57
C THR A 52 -6.57 -1.56 10.25
N THR A 53 -7.40 -0.98 9.40
CA THR A 53 -7.70 -1.51 8.07
C THR A 53 -6.44 -1.46 7.21
N VAL A 54 -6.07 -2.61 6.66
CA VAL A 54 -4.94 -2.72 5.73
C VAL A 54 -5.46 -2.48 4.31
N PRO A 55 -4.83 -1.61 3.50
CA PRO A 55 -5.26 -1.36 2.13
C PRO A 55 -5.22 -2.60 1.23
N GLU A 56 -6.12 -2.70 0.26
CA GLU A 56 -6.23 -3.87 -0.64
C GLU A 56 -4.94 -4.16 -1.43
N TYR A 57 -4.17 -3.13 -1.80
CA TYR A 57 -2.91 -3.34 -2.50
C TYR A 57 -1.85 -4.04 -1.65
N ARG A 58 -2.03 -4.13 -0.32
CA ARG A 58 -1.21 -4.93 0.61
C ARG A 58 -1.65 -6.39 0.68
N GLN A 59 -2.75 -6.77 0.04
CA GLN A 59 -3.17 -8.16 -0.08
C GLN A 59 -2.20 -8.91 -0.99
N VAL A 60 -1.70 -10.03 -0.50
CA VAL A 60 -0.81 -10.92 -1.24
C VAL A 60 -1.39 -12.33 -1.25
N ARG A 61 -1.06 -13.07 -2.30
CA ARG A 61 -1.41 -14.47 -2.48
C ARG A 61 -0.17 -15.34 -2.40
N GLY A 62 -0.21 -16.43 -1.66
CA GLY A 62 0.87 -17.41 -1.65
C GLY A 62 0.43 -18.80 -2.10
N GLU A 63 1.42 -19.67 -2.27
CA GLU A 63 1.23 -21.10 -2.43
C GLU A 63 1.33 -21.76 -1.05
N LEU A 64 0.26 -22.41 -0.60
CA LEU A 64 0.28 -23.15 0.66
C LEU A 64 1.12 -24.43 0.48
N LYS A 65 2.17 -24.56 1.30
CA LYS A 65 3.02 -25.74 1.35
C LYS A 65 3.07 -26.31 2.75
N ALA A 66 3.38 -27.59 2.84
CA ALA A 66 3.64 -28.24 4.11
C ALA A 66 4.98 -28.96 4.09
N LEU A 67 5.68 -28.94 5.23
CA LEU A 67 6.97 -29.60 5.37
C LEU A 67 6.79 -31.09 5.63
N ASN A 68 6.96 -31.89 4.58
CA ASN A 68 7.02 -33.35 4.69
C ASN A 68 8.44 -33.78 5.10
N PRO A 69 8.61 -34.62 6.15
CA PRO A 69 9.92 -35.09 6.59
C PRO A 69 10.75 -35.84 5.53
N TYR A 70 10.10 -36.46 4.55
CA TYR A 70 10.73 -37.28 3.53
C TYR A 70 10.97 -36.53 2.21
N ASN A 71 10.00 -35.70 1.80
CA ASN A 71 10.02 -35.06 0.47
C ASN A 71 10.28 -33.54 0.53
N GLY A 72 10.44 -32.97 1.72
CA GLY A 72 10.55 -31.52 1.91
C GLY A 72 9.22 -30.81 1.69
N TRP A 73 9.27 -29.61 1.13
CA TRP A 73 8.08 -28.77 0.91
C TRP A 73 7.20 -29.34 -0.21
N ILE A 74 6.00 -29.78 0.15
CA ILE A 74 4.99 -30.26 -0.80
C ILE A 74 3.81 -29.28 -0.87
N PRO A 75 3.20 -29.08 -2.05
CA PRO A 75 2.01 -28.25 -2.19
C PRO A 75 0.82 -28.90 -1.47
N VAL A 76 -0.01 -28.06 -0.85
CA VAL A 76 -1.26 -28.51 -0.21
C VAL A 76 -2.43 -28.21 -1.14
N MET A 77 -3.14 -29.26 -1.56
CA MET A 77 -4.34 -29.13 -2.38
C MET A 77 -5.55 -28.87 -1.47
N LEU A 78 -6.21 -27.73 -1.67
CA LEU A 78 -7.38 -27.30 -0.90
C LEU A 78 -8.62 -27.24 -1.80
N SER A 79 -9.81 -27.32 -1.20
CA SER A 79 -11.04 -26.90 -1.89
C SER A 79 -11.04 -25.38 -2.12
N SER A 80 -11.84 -24.91 -3.08
CA SER A 80 -11.92 -23.49 -3.42
C SER A 80 -12.25 -22.60 -2.22
N GLU A 81 -13.12 -23.06 -1.33
CA GLU A 81 -13.51 -22.34 -0.11
C GLU A 81 -12.31 -22.06 0.82
N TRP A 82 -11.46 -23.06 1.04
CA TRP A 82 -10.29 -22.92 1.91
C TRP A 82 -9.15 -22.18 1.23
N GLN A 83 -9.06 -22.27 -0.10
CA GLN A 83 -8.03 -21.56 -0.87
C GLN A 83 -8.14 -20.04 -0.70
N GLU A 84 -9.35 -19.48 -0.72
CA GLU A 84 -9.55 -18.04 -0.51
C GLU A 84 -9.17 -17.61 0.91
N LYS A 85 -9.48 -18.44 1.91
CA LYS A 85 -9.22 -18.14 3.33
C LYS A 85 -7.76 -18.29 3.73
N LEU A 86 -7.04 -19.24 3.13
CA LEU A 86 -5.69 -19.61 3.57
C LEU A 86 -4.60 -19.06 2.66
N CYS A 87 -4.85 -18.96 1.35
CA CYS A 87 -3.80 -18.55 0.40
C CYS A 87 -3.70 -17.03 0.23
N TYR A 88 -4.62 -16.25 0.78
CA TYR A 88 -4.58 -14.79 0.77
C TYR A 88 -4.31 -14.24 2.16
N THR A 89 -3.44 -13.24 2.25
CA THR A 89 -3.15 -12.56 3.51
C THR A 89 -2.83 -11.09 3.26
N TYR A 90 -2.98 -10.26 4.29
CA TYR A 90 -2.62 -8.85 4.25
C TYR A 90 -1.27 -8.63 4.94
N LEU A 91 -0.33 -7.99 4.24
CA LEU A 91 0.95 -7.60 4.83
C LEU A 91 0.82 -6.29 5.59
N ASN A 92 0.70 -6.40 6.91
CA ASN A 92 0.55 -5.28 7.84
C ASN A 92 1.89 -4.71 8.36
N VAL A 93 3.02 -5.21 7.85
CA VAL A 93 4.37 -4.74 8.20
C VAL A 93 4.72 -3.41 7.52
N SER A 94 5.70 -2.69 8.06
CA SER A 94 6.16 -1.43 7.47
C SER A 94 6.85 -1.63 6.13
N VAL A 95 6.93 -0.56 5.31
CA VAL A 95 7.67 -0.62 4.04
C VAL A 95 9.15 -0.92 4.22
N SER A 96 9.75 -0.54 5.36
CA SER A 96 11.15 -0.85 5.65
C SER A 96 11.33 -2.34 5.91
N GLN A 97 10.38 -2.98 6.58
CA GLN A 97 10.37 -4.43 6.76
C GLN A 97 10.20 -5.14 5.41
N ILE A 98 9.28 -4.67 4.54
CA ILE A 98 9.11 -5.23 3.20
C ILE A 98 10.41 -5.11 2.37
N SER A 99 11.05 -3.94 2.40
CA SER A 99 12.31 -3.72 1.69
C SER A 99 13.42 -4.65 2.21
N ASN A 100 13.53 -4.79 3.52
CA ASN A 100 14.50 -5.71 4.13
C ASN A 100 14.22 -7.17 3.77
N LEU A 101 12.94 -7.58 3.71
CA LEU A 101 12.56 -8.91 3.25
C LEU A 101 12.98 -9.15 1.80
N LEU A 102 12.84 -8.17 0.91
CA LEU A 102 13.30 -8.29 -0.49
C LEU A 102 14.81 -8.47 -0.59
N GLU A 103 15.59 -7.79 0.24
CA GLU A 103 17.06 -7.87 0.25
C GLU A 103 17.59 -9.17 0.88
N THR A 104 16.88 -9.70 1.88
CA THR A 104 17.35 -10.86 2.68
C THR A 104 16.75 -12.20 2.25
N SER A 105 15.71 -12.21 1.41
CA SER A 105 15.06 -13.45 1.00
C SER A 105 15.86 -14.20 -0.06
N GLU A 106 16.20 -15.45 0.26
CA GLU A 106 16.81 -16.40 -0.66
C GLU A 106 15.74 -17.26 -1.34
N GLY A 107 15.90 -17.56 -2.63
CA GLY A 107 15.02 -18.48 -3.37
C GLY A 107 13.78 -17.86 -4.03
N GLY A 108 13.61 -16.53 -3.98
CA GLY A 108 12.55 -15.83 -4.72
C GLY A 108 11.17 -15.83 -4.05
N TYR A 109 11.08 -16.29 -2.80
CA TYR A 109 9.85 -16.28 -2.01
C TYR A 109 10.09 -15.86 -0.55
N PHE A 110 9.12 -15.16 0.00
CA PHE A 110 8.94 -14.90 1.42
C PHE A 110 8.09 -16.01 2.04
N LYS A 111 8.55 -16.54 3.18
CA LYS A 111 7.83 -17.59 3.93
C LYS A 111 7.00 -16.94 5.02
N PHE A 112 5.68 -16.99 4.86
CA PHE A 112 4.74 -16.55 5.88
C PHE A 112 4.32 -17.73 6.74
N LYS A 113 4.60 -17.63 8.05
CA LYS A 113 4.18 -18.63 9.03
C LYS A 113 2.81 -18.28 9.59
N TYR A 114 1.91 -19.25 9.57
CA TYR A 114 0.60 -19.08 10.19
C TYR A 114 0.72 -18.99 11.72
N PRO A 115 -0.18 -18.24 12.39
CA PRO A 115 -0.36 -18.32 13.84
C PRO A 115 -0.62 -19.78 14.28
N GLY A 116 -0.22 -20.13 15.51
CA GLY A 116 -0.28 -21.51 16.01
C GLY A 116 -1.65 -22.17 15.88
N ASP A 117 -2.72 -21.46 16.23
CA ASP A 117 -4.09 -21.98 16.13
C ASP A 117 -4.50 -22.28 14.69
N LEU A 118 -4.16 -21.38 13.76
CA LEU A 118 -4.44 -21.56 12.34
C LEU A 118 -3.57 -22.67 11.73
N SER A 119 -2.30 -22.77 12.13
CA SER A 119 -1.42 -23.87 11.76
C SER A 119 -1.98 -25.22 12.20
N ASN A 120 -2.47 -25.32 13.43
CA ASN A 120 -3.12 -26.53 13.96
C ASN A 120 -4.39 -26.88 13.20
N MET A 121 -5.22 -25.90 12.88
CA MET A 121 -6.41 -26.08 12.06
C MET A 121 -6.05 -26.62 10.67
N ILE A 122 -5.04 -26.06 10.00
CA ILE A 122 -4.58 -26.53 8.69
C ILE A 122 -4.07 -27.97 8.77
N MET A 123 -3.26 -28.31 9.79
CA MET A 123 -2.77 -29.68 10.00
C MET A 123 -3.92 -30.69 10.19
N GLN A 124 -4.97 -30.31 10.93
CA GLN A 124 -6.17 -31.12 11.10
C GLN A 124 -6.94 -31.30 9.77
N LEU A 125 -7.11 -30.24 8.99
CA LEU A 125 -7.76 -30.31 7.67
C LEU A 125 -6.99 -31.21 6.69
N MET A 126 -5.66 -31.22 6.77
CA MET A 126 -4.80 -32.08 5.97
C MET A 126 -4.76 -33.54 6.45
N GLY A 127 -5.17 -33.81 7.69
CA GLY A 127 -5.01 -35.12 8.34
C GLY A 127 -3.55 -35.50 8.59
N GLN A 128 -2.64 -34.53 8.64
CA GLN A 128 -1.18 -34.72 8.77
C GLN A 128 -0.58 -33.65 9.66
N ASN A 129 0.40 -34.02 10.49
CA ASN A 129 1.14 -33.08 11.35
C ASN A 129 2.33 -32.44 10.61
N PHE A 130 2.12 -31.99 9.38
CA PHE A 130 3.15 -31.30 8.59
C PHE A 130 3.00 -29.80 8.76
N GLN A 131 4.09 -29.13 9.15
CA GLN A 131 4.10 -27.68 9.38
C GLN A 131 3.70 -26.93 8.10
N PRO A 132 2.58 -26.20 8.09
CA PRO A 132 2.15 -25.41 6.94
C PRO A 132 2.87 -24.05 6.91
N GLU A 133 3.26 -23.63 5.71
CA GLU A 133 3.78 -22.29 5.43
C GLU A 133 3.19 -21.77 4.12
N LEU A 134 2.96 -20.46 4.07
CA LEU A 134 2.52 -19.80 2.86
C LEU A 134 3.73 -19.19 2.14
N HIS A 135 4.03 -19.71 0.96
CA HIS A 135 5.14 -19.23 0.14
C HIS A 135 4.64 -18.11 -0.77
N ILE A 136 5.03 -16.87 -0.45
CA ILE A 136 4.63 -15.68 -1.19
C ILE A 136 5.80 -15.25 -2.08
N THR A 137 5.56 -15.10 -3.37
CA THR A 137 6.58 -14.67 -4.32
C THR A 137 7.01 -13.23 -4.10
N LEU A 138 8.30 -12.93 -4.20
CA LEU A 138 8.85 -11.59 -3.93
C LEU A 138 8.31 -10.48 -4.85
N HIS A 139 7.88 -10.79 -6.08
CA HIS A 139 7.32 -9.78 -6.99
C HIS A 139 6.06 -9.09 -6.42
N GLN A 140 5.33 -9.75 -5.52
CA GLN A 140 4.17 -9.14 -4.86
C GLN A 140 4.58 -8.10 -3.82
N LEU A 141 5.72 -8.29 -3.16
CA LEU A 141 6.31 -7.30 -2.25
C LEU A 141 6.81 -6.10 -3.05
N VAL A 142 7.43 -6.33 -4.22
CA VAL A 142 7.81 -5.26 -5.15
C VAL A 142 6.58 -4.46 -5.59
N LYS A 143 5.50 -5.14 -6.00
CA LYS A 143 4.22 -4.49 -6.35
C LYS A 143 3.71 -3.56 -5.24
N ILE A 144 3.81 -3.98 -3.98
CA ILE A 144 3.43 -3.12 -2.84
C ILE A 144 4.26 -1.84 -2.81
N LEU A 145 5.60 -1.95 -2.87
CA LEU A 145 6.48 -0.79 -2.82
C LEU A 145 6.25 0.17 -3.99
N ASP A 146 6.06 -0.37 -5.20
CA ASP A 146 5.77 0.41 -6.41
C ASP A 146 4.42 1.11 -6.32
N THR A 147 3.39 0.44 -5.77
CA THR A 147 2.07 1.04 -5.55
C THR A 147 2.16 2.19 -4.55
N VAL A 148 2.91 2.03 -3.46
CA VAL A 148 3.12 3.09 -2.45
C VAL A 148 3.84 4.29 -3.07
N ARG A 149 4.90 4.06 -3.86
CA ARG A 149 5.59 5.12 -4.61
C ARG A 149 4.65 5.86 -5.54
N THR A 150 3.84 5.11 -6.30
CA THR A 150 2.86 5.67 -7.23
C THR A 150 1.85 6.55 -6.50
N LYS A 151 1.35 6.13 -5.34
CA LYS A 151 0.44 6.93 -4.51
C LYS A 151 1.06 8.23 -4.01
N VAL A 152 2.36 8.22 -3.65
CA VAL A 152 3.07 9.46 -3.30
C VAL A 152 3.21 10.39 -4.51
N MET A 153 3.47 9.84 -5.70
CA MET A 153 3.53 10.60 -6.94
C MET A 153 2.17 11.23 -7.28
N GLU A 154 1.09 10.45 -7.22
CA GLU A 154 -0.29 10.92 -7.41
C GLU A 154 -0.64 12.04 -6.43
N PHE A 155 -0.29 11.88 -5.15
CA PHE A 155 -0.45 12.93 -4.15
C PHE A 155 0.29 14.23 -4.55
N ALA A 156 1.52 14.13 -5.02
CA ALA A 156 2.31 15.29 -5.42
C ALA A 156 1.75 15.97 -6.69
N LEU A 157 1.22 15.20 -7.65
CA LEU A 157 0.55 15.72 -8.85
C LEU A 157 -0.81 16.38 -8.53
N ASP A 158 -1.55 15.84 -7.56
CA ASP A 158 -2.82 16.42 -7.11
C ASP A 158 -2.62 17.80 -6.47
N LEU A 159 -1.54 17.97 -5.70
CA LEU A 159 -1.14 19.27 -5.16
C LEU A 159 -0.74 20.26 -6.26
N GLU A 160 0.11 19.84 -7.21
CA GLU A 160 0.54 20.69 -8.32
C GLU A 160 -0.62 21.16 -9.19
N SER A 161 -1.55 20.26 -9.54
CA SER A 161 -2.70 20.61 -10.40
C SER A 161 -3.62 21.67 -9.78
N ARG A 162 -3.51 21.90 -8.47
CA ARG A 162 -4.23 22.94 -7.71
C ARG A 162 -3.37 24.18 -7.41
N GLY A 163 -2.15 24.23 -7.94
CA GLY A 163 -1.21 25.32 -7.72
C GLY A 163 -0.57 25.32 -6.33
N ILE A 164 -0.62 24.20 -5.61
CA ILE A 164 0.07 24.02 -4.33
C ILE A 164 1.48 23.51 -4.63
N LEU A 165 2.45 24.42 -4.63
CA LEU A 165 3.85 24.11 -4.98
C LEU A 165 4.79 24.32 -3.80
N GLY A 166 4.48 25.31 -2.97
CA GLY A 166 5.36 25.82 -1.93
C GLY A 166 6.54 26.63 -2.48
N GLN A 167 7.20 27.35 -1.58
CA GLN A 167 8.45 28.07 -1.84
C GLN A 167 9.53 27.55 -0.89
N GLY A 168 10.49 26.78 -1.43
CA GLY A 168 11.40 25.98 -0.60
C GLY A 168 10.59 25.03 0.28
N ILE A 169 10.85 25.03 1.59
CA ILE A 169 10.15 24.17 2.58
C ILE A 169 8.90 24.81 3.20
N THR A 170 8.36 25.88 2.62
CA THR A 170 7.25 26.65 3.20
C THR A 170 6.06 26.72 2.25
N PHE A 171 4.87 26.81 2.83
CA PHE A 171 3.61 26.97 2.10
C PHE A 171 2.89 28.21 2.63
N THR A 172 2.21 28.90 1.74
CA THR A 172 1.37 30.04 2.08
C THR A 172 0.12 29.59 2.84
N LYS A 173 -0.55 30.52 3.54
CA LYS A 173 -1.83 30.23 4.20
C LYS A 173 -2.92 29.81 3.20
N TYR A 174 -2.89 30.41 2.00
CA TYR A 174 -3.82 30.08 0.93
C TYR A 174 -3.64 28.63 0.46
N GLU A 175 -2.40 28.20 0.19
CA GLU A 175 -2.09 26.81 -0.18
C GLU A 175 -2.49 25.82 0.92
N GLN A 176 -2.26 26.16 2.20
CA GLN A 176 -2.68 25.32 3.32
C GLN A 176 -4.21 25.17 3.39
N GLN A 177 -4.96 26.26 3.19
CA GLN A 177 -6.42 26.23 3.18
C GLN A 177 -6.95 25.42 2.00
N LEU A 178 -6.38 25.61 0.81
CA LEU A 178 -6.74 24.85 -0.38
C LEU A 178 -6.47 23.36 -0.18
N ALA A 179 -5.30 23.01 0.36
CA ALA A 179 -4.94 21.62 0.66
C ALA A 179 -5.88 20.95 1.67
N GLN A 180 -6.34 21.69 2.69
CA GLN A 180 -7.26 21.19 3.71
C GLN A 180 -8.70 21.04 3.20
N SER A 181 -9.06 21.71 2.10
CA SER A 181 -10.38 21.54 1.46
C SER A 181 -10.49 20.27 0.63
N ILE A 182 -9.36 19.57 0.40
CA ILE A 182 -9.31 18.34 -0.40
C ILE A 182 -9.60 17.15 0.52
N THR A 183 -10.60 16.36 0.14
CA THR A 183 -10.82 15.04 0.72
C THR A 183 -9.94 14.03 0.01
N TYR A 184 -8.95 13.50 0.71
CA TYR A 184 -8.08 12.45 0.19
C TYR A 184 -8.68 11.09 0.56
N ASN A 185 -9.38 10.45 -0.38
CA ASN A 185 -9.99 9.13 -0.19
C ASN A 185 -8.97 7.97 -0.16
N THR A 186 -7.73 8.22 0.24
CA THR A 186 -6.55 7.35 0.07
C THR A 186 -6.69 5.96 0.71
N ILE A 187 -7.75 5.72 1.50
CA ILE A 187 -8.01 4.47 2.24
C ILE A 187 -9.26 3.71 1.74
N ASN A 188 -10.11 4.26 0.87
CA ASN A 188 -11.25 3.53 0.31
C ASN A 188 -11.06 3.24 -1.18
N ILE A 189 -10.50 2.08 -1.50
CA ILE A 189 -10.72 1.44 -2.82
C ILE A 189 -12.12 0.84 -2.79
N GLU A 190 -13.14 1.70 -2.74
CA GLU A 190 -14.47 1.41 -3.27
C GLU A 190 -15.01 2.76 -3.76
N ASN A 191 -15.07 2.90 -5.09
CA ASN A 191 -15.62 4.03 -5.86
C ASN A 191 -14.69 5.23 -6.12
N MET A 192 -13.80 5.08 -7.11
CA MET A 192 -13.47 6.16 -8.05
C MET A 192 -14.54 6.30 -9.16
N GLU A 193 -15.81 6.06 -8.85
CA GLU A 193 -16.93 6.58 -9.63
C GLU A 193 -17.52 7.75 -8.85
N ASN A 194 -16.95 8.95 -9.04
CA ASN A 194 -17.55 10.28 -8.84
C ASN A 194 -16.48 11.38 -8.72
N SER A 195 -15.43 11.35 -9.55
CA SER A 195 -14.88 12.63 -10.00
C SER A 195 -15.88 13.22 -11.02
N GLN A 196 -17.04 13.65 -10.52
CA GLN A 196 -17.88 14.57 -11.27
C GLN A 196 -17.13 15.90 -11.30
N ILE A 197 -16.27 16.06 -12.31
CA ILE A 197 -16.03 17.36 -12.89
C ILE A 197 -17.40 17.80 -13.41
N GLN A 198 -18.16 18.52 -12.58
CA GLN A 198 -19.30 19.30 -13.05
C GLN A 198 -18.72 20.39 -13.95
N GLN A 199 -18.56 20.05 -15.23
CA GLN A 199 -18.64 21.03 -16.28
C GLN A 199 -20.06 21.59 -16.21
N ALA A 200 -20.19 22.78 -15.64
CA ALA A 200 -21.37 23.59 -15.81
C ALA A 200 -21.51 23.88 -17.31
N ASN A 201 -22.33 23.08 -17.99
CA ASN A 201 -23.01 23.52 -19.18
C ASN A 201 -24.40 23.97 -18.73
N ASP A 202 -24.51 25.26 -18.42
CA ASP A 202 -25.78 25.96 -18.52
C ASP A 202 -26.26 25.82 -19.99
N ASP A 203 -27.55 25.54 -20.15
CA ASP A 203 -28.29 25.39 -21.43
C ASP A 203 -28.37 23.99 -22.07
N SER A 204 -29.11 23.10 -21.42
CA SER A 204 -29.79 22.00 -22.13
C SER A 204 -31.23 21.87 -21.66
N SER A 205 -32.14 22.55 -22.36
CA SER A 205 -33.58 22.35 -22.20
C SER A 205 -34.01 21.06 -22.92
N GLN A 206 -34.46 20.07 -22.15
CA GLN A 206 -35.19 18.94 -22.72
C GLN A 206 -36.69 19.25 -22.68
N ASN A 207 -37.24 19.50 -23.88
CA ASN A 207 -38.68 19.51 -24.11
C ASN A 207 -39.25 18.09 -23.97
N ARG A 208 -40.45 18.08 -23.41
CA ARG A 208 -41.39 17.01 -23.04
C ARG A 208 -41.39 15.72 -23.86
#